data_AF-A0A542IRZ6-F1
#
_entry.id   AF-A0A542IRZ6-F1
#
_cell.length_a   1.000
_cell.length_b   1.000
_cell.length_c   1.000
_cell.angle_alpha   90.00
_cell.angle_beta   90.00
_cell.angle_gamma   90.00
#
_symmetry.space_group_name_H-M   'P 1'
#
loop_
_entity.id
_entity.type
_entity.pdbx_description
1 polymer ?
#
loop_
_entity_poly.entity_id
_entity_poly.type
_entity_poly.pdbx_seq_one_letter_code
_entity_poly.pdbx_strand_id
1 'polypeptide(L)'
;MSAELDQLRALATVIGTAEATLDAAYAALRGSASALLASGASSLAEVSEASGLCEGELLDLLTLAADNSAFEHLFHEGPPGPGGPATEH
;
A
#
# COMPACT_ATOMS: atom_id res chain seq x y z
N MET A 1 32.71 20.90 23.63
CA MET A 1 31.64 20.62 22.63
C MET A 1 30.95 21.95 22.37
N SER A 2 30.75 22.36 21.11
CA SER A 2 30.06 23.62 20.81
C SER A 2 28.56 23.37 20.89
N ALA A 3 27.87 24.15 21.73
CA ALA A 3 26.43 24.02 21.95
C ALA A 3 25.63 24.28 20.66
N GLU A 4 26.13 25.16 19.79
CA GLU A 4 25.56 25.47 18.49
C GLU A 4 25.66 24.28 17.53
N LEU A 5 26.79 23.55 17.52
CA LEU A 5 26.93 22.33 16.74
C LEU A 5 26.01 21.20 17.24
N ASP A 6 25.83 21.10 18.55
CA ASP A 6 24.94 20.09 19.13
C ASP A 6 23.47 20.42 18.84
N GLN A 7 23.10 21.71 18.89
CA GLN A 7 21.78 22.19 18.46
C GLN A 7 21.53 21.93 16.97
N LEU A 8 22.51 22.19 16.10
CA LEU A 8 22.40 21.93 14.67
C LEU A 8 22.18 20.44 14.37
N ARG A 9 22.92 19.56 15.07
CA ARG A 9 22.74 18.10 14.95
C ARG A 9 21.36 17.66 15.42
N ALA A 10 20.89 18.20 16.53
CA ALA A 10 19.55 17.89 17.05
C ALA A 10 18.46 18.26 16.03
N LEU A 11 18.57 19.44 15.39
CA LEU A 11 17.64 19.86 14.34
C LEU A 11 17.70 18.93 13.12
N ALA A 12 18.88 18.53 12.67
CA ALA A 12 19.03 17.60 11.56
C ALA A 12 18.35 16.24 11.84
N THR A 13 18.49 15.71 13.05
CA THR A 13 17.80 14.48 13.46
C THR A 13 16.27 14.63 13.47
N VAL A 14 15.76 15.77 13.95
CA VAL A 14 14.31 16.04 13.94
C VAL A 14 13.78 16.10 12.51
N ILE A 15 14.50 16.75 11.60
CA ILE A 15 14.13 16.82 10.18
C ILE A 15 14.09 15.42 9.58
N GLY A 16 15.14 14.61 9.75
CA GLY A 16 15.16 13.26 9.20
C GLY A 16 14.05 12.37 9.77
N THR A 17 13.68 12.56 11.04
CA THR A 17 12.56 11.84 11.66
C THR A 17 11.22 12.30 11.09
N ALA A 18 11.05 13.60 10.86
CA ALA A 18 9.84 14.16 10.26
C ALA A 18 9.68 13.69 8.81
N GLU A 19 10.75 13.64 8.03
CA GLU A 19 10.75 13.11 6.66
C GLU A 19 10.34 11.63 6.65
N ALA A 20 10.95 10.79 7.48
CA ALA A 20 10.59 9.37 7.57
C ALA A 20 9.12 9.17 8.01
N THR A 21 8.62 10.04 8.91
CA THR A 21 7.22 10.01 9.35
C THR A 21 6.27 10.42 8.22
N LEU A 22 6.65 11.44 7.44
CA LEU A 22 5.88 11.89 6.28
C LEU A 22 5.81 10.81 5.21
N ASP A 23 6.93 10.15 4.91
CA ASP A 23 6.99 9.03 3.96
C ASP A 23 6.07 7.88 4.39
N ALA A 24 6.10 7.51 5.68
CA ALA A 24 5.23 6.48 6.23
C ALA A 24 3.74 6.88 6.15
N ALA A 25 3.42 8.15 6.42
CA ALA A 25 2.06 8.66 6.30
C ALA A 25 1.56 8.63 4.85
N TYR A 26 2.39 9.02 3.87
CA TYR A 26 2.05 8.92 2.45
C TYR A 26 1.86 7.48 1.99
N ALA A 27 2.69 6.55 2.46
CA ALA A 27 2.52 5.13 2.15
C ALA A 27 1.18 4.60 2.69
N ALA A 28 0.82 4.95 3.94
CA ALA A 28 -0.45 4.58 4.54
C ALA A 28 -1.66 5.21 3.81
N LEU A 29 -1.54 6.48 3.39
CA LEU A 29 -2.56 7.18 2.61
C LEU A 29 -2.81 6.47 1.27
N ARG A 30 -1.74 6.14 0.54
CA ARG A 30 -1.82 5.40 -0.74
C ARG A 30 -2.42 4.01 -0.56
N GLY A 31 -2.02 3.29 0.49
CA GLY A 31 -2.61 1.98 0.82
C GLY A 31 -4.10 2.08 1.10
N SER A 32 -4.54 3.10 1.85
CA SER A 32 -5.95 3.33 2.16
C SER A 32 -6.76 3.70 0.91
N ALA A 33 -6.22 4.59 0.06
CA ALA A 33 -6.83 4.97 -1.21
C ALA A 33 -6.99 3.76 -2.14
N SER A 34 -5.95 2.94 -2.27
CA SER A 34 -5.98 1.71 -3.05
C SER A 34 -7.04 0.73 -2.54
N ALA A 35 -7.13 0.53 -1.22
CA ALA A 35 -8.13 -0.37 -0.62
C ALA A 35 -9.57 0.13 -0.85
N LEU A 36 -9.81 1.44 -0.71
CA LEU A 36 -11.10 2.06 -1.00
C LEU A 36 -11.51 1.86 -2.46
N LEU A 37 -10.60 2.13 -3.39
CA LEU A 37 -10.87 1.93 -4.82
C LEU A 37 -11.10 0.45 -5.16
N ALA A 38 -10.28 -0.45 -4.62
CA ALA A 38 -10.42 -1.89 -4.85
C ALA A 38 -11.74 -2.46 -4.30
N SER A 39 -12.27 -1.88 -3.22
CA SER A 39 -13.57 -2.27 -2.66
C SER A 39 -14.76 -1.84 -3.53
N GLY A 40 -14.56 -0.89 -4.45
CA GLY A 40 -15.63 -0.28 -5.25
C GLY A 40 -16.61 0.59 -4.44
N ALA A 41 -16.34 0.85 -3.16
CA ALA A 41 -17.21 1.63 -2.28
C ALA A 41 -17.16 3.14 -2.54
N SER A 42 -16.15 3.62 -3.24
CA SER A 42 -15.96 5.03 -3.60
C SER A 42 -15.45 5.15 -5.02
N SER A 43 -15.83 6.25 -5.68
CA SER A 43 -15.36 6.57 -7.02
C SER A 43 -13.93 7.13 -7.02
N LEU A 44 -13.29 7.09 -8.19
CA LEU A 44 -11.93 7.64 -8.37
C LEU A 44 -11.86 9.13 -8.00
N ALA A 45 -12.88 9.91 -8.39
CA ALA A 45 -12.95 11.34 -8.12
C ALA A 45 -13.09 11.64 -6.62
N GLU A 46 -13.93 10.90 -5.89
CA GLU A 46 -14.09 11.06 -4.44
C GLU A 46 -12.80 10.74 -3.69
N VAL A 47 -12.09 9.68 -4.09
CA VAL A 47 -10.81 9.32 -3.48
C VAL A 47 -9.72 10.34 -3.82
N SER A 48 -9.71 10.88 -5.05
CA SER A 48 -8.79 11.95 -5.45
C SER A 48 -9.02 13.22 -4.63
N GLU A 49 -10.28 13.65 -4.48
CA GLU A 49 -10.63 14.82 -3.67
C GLU A 49 -10.21 14.64 -2.21
N ALA A 50 -10.52 13.49 -1.60
CA ALA A 50 -10.25 13.25 -0.19
C ALA A 50 -8.76 13.07 0.14
N SER A 51 -7.99 12.44 -0.76
CA SER A 51 -6.57 12.15 -0.54
C SER A 51 -5.63 13.23 -1.07
N GLY A 52 -6.09 14.08 -1.99
CA GLY A 52 -5.26 15.02 -2.73
C GLY A 52 -4.32 14.36 -3.74
N LEU A 53 -4.41 13.05 -3.95
CA LEU A 53 -3.67 12.33 -4.99
C LEU A 53 -4.32 12.57 -6.35
N CYS A 54 -3.51 12.67 -7.40
CA CYS A 54 -4.06 12.81 -8.74
C CYS A 54 -4.63 11.48 -9.24
N GLU A 55 -5.61 11.55 -10.15
CA GLU A 55 -6.27 10.34 -10.68
C GLU A 55 -5.30 9.36 -11.35
N GLY A 56 -4.24 9.86 -11.99
CA GLY A 56 -3.20 9.02 -12.59
C GLY A 56 -2.48 8.15 -11.54
N GLU A 57 -2.06 8.73 -10.42
CA GLU A 57 -1.43 7.98 -9.33
C GLU A 57 -2.39 6.94 -8.73
N LEU A 58 -3.68 7.27 -8.62
CA LEU A 58 -4.69 6.36 -8.09
C LEU A 58 -4.94 5.15 -9.02
N LEU A 59 -4.90 5.37 -10.34
CA LEU A 59 -4.99 4.30 -11.33
C LEU A 59 -3.76 3.39 -11.32
N ASP A 60 -2.57 3.96 -11.15
CA ASP A 60 -1.34 3.18 -11.00
C ASP A 60 -1.38 2.29 -9.75
N LEU A 61 -1.89 2.83 -8.63
CA LEU A 61 -2.08 2.06 -7.38
C LEU A 61 -3.06 0.89 -7.55
N LEU A 62 -4.17 1.11 -8.25
CA LEU A 62 -5.12 0.04 -8.58
C LEU A 62 -4.49 -1.07 -9.43
N THR A 63 -3.68 -0.69 -10.41
CA THR A 63 -2.98 -1.65 -11.29
C THR A 63 -1.99 -2.49 -10.49
N LEU A 64 -1.18 -1.85 -9.63
CA LEU A 64 -0.23 -2.53 -8.76
C LEU A 64 -0.93 -3.49 -7.75
N ALA A 65 -2.08 -3.08 -7.22
CA ALA A 65 -2.88 -3.92 -6.33
C ALA A 65 -3.50 -5.13 -7.05
N ALA A 66 -3.93 -4.94 -8.31
CA ALA A 66 -4.41 -6.03 -9.15
C ALA A 66 -3.29 -7.04 -9.46
N ASP A 67 -2.08 -6.57 -9.77
CA ASP A 67 -0.93 -7.44 -10.02
C ASP A 67 -0.53 -8.25 -8.78
N ASN A 68 -0.52 -7.62 -7.60
CA ASN A 68 -0.25 -8.33 -6.33
C ASN A 68 -1.34 -9.34 -5.97
N SER A 69 -2.61 -9.01 -6.19
CA SER A 69 -3.70 -9.97 -5.93
C SER A 69 -3.71 -11.13 -6.92
N ALA A 70 -3.42 -10.88 -8.21
CA ALA A 70 -3.21 -11.92 -9.20
C ALA A 70 -2.04 -12.84 -8.84
N PHE A 71 -0.95 -12.27 -8.31
CA PHE A 71 0.18 -13.04 -7.79
C PHE A 71 -0.24 -13.91 -6.59
N GLU A 72 -0.91 -13.34 -5.58
CA GLU A 72 -1.41 -14.09 -4.42
C GLU A 72 -2.38 -15.23 -4.82
N HIS A 73 -3.24 -15.03 -5.82
CA HIS A 73 -4.10 -16.09 -6.35
C HIS A 73 -3.31 -17.26 -6.96
N LEU A 74 -2.18 -16.99 -7.63
CA LEU A 74 -1.29 -18.04 -8.17
C LEU A 74 -0.60 -18.86 -7.08
N PHE A 75 -0.42 -18.32 -5.86
CA PHE A 75 0.12 -19.06 -4.71
C PHE A 75 -0.96 -19.66 -3.80
N HIS A 76 -2.21 -19.16 -3.88
CA HIS A 76 -3.36 -19.72 -3.16
C HIS A 76 -4.10 -20.82 -3.94
N GLU A 77 -3.87 -20.98 -5.25
CA GLU A 77 -4.17 -22.22 -5.98
C GLU A 77 -3.16 -23.32 -5.58
N GLY A 78 -3.30 -23.83 -4.35
CA GLY A 78 -2.76 -25.14 -4.00
C GLY A 78 -3.38 -26.20 -4.93
N PRO A 79 -2.62 -27.23 -5.35
CA PRO A 79 -3.09 -28.21 -6.32
C PRO A 79 -4.39 -28.86 -5.83
N PRO A 80 -5.33 -29.23 -6.73
CA PRO A 80 -6.49 -30.01 -6.32
C PRO A 80 -5.96 -31.27 -5.64
N GLY A 81 -6.26 -31.42 -4.35
CA GLY A 81 -5.77 -32.54 -3.56
C GLY A 81 -6.08 -33.86 -4.27
N PRO A 82 -5.15 -34.84 -4.26
CA PRO A 82 -5.39 -36.13 -4.87
C PRO A 82 -6.36 -36.89 -3.97
N GLY A 83 -7.65 -36.67 -4.19
CA GLY A 83 -8.75 -37.23 -3.41
C GLY A 83 -9.76 -37.95 -4.29
N GLY A 84 -9.29 -38.73 -5.26
CA GLY A 84 -10.03 -39.92 -5.70
C GLY A 84 -9.58 -41.11 -4.84
N PRO A 85 -10.52 -41.95 -4.38
CA PRO A 85 -10.82 -43.16 -5.14
C PRO A 85 -12.33 -43.33 -5.35
N ALA A 86 -12.74 -43.61 -6.58
CA ALA A 86 -13.07 -44.95 -7.08
C ALA A 86 -14.43 -45.45 -6.57
N THR A 87 -15.37 -45.51 -7.53
CA THR A 87 -16.44 -46.50 -7.62
C THR A 87 -16.03 -47.85 -7.03
N GLU A 88 -16.93 -48.50 -6.28
CA GLU A 88 -17.36 -49.89 -6.55
C GLU A 88 -18.41 -50.37 -5.51
N HIS A 89 -19.56 -50.79 -6.06
CA HIS A 89 -20.59 -51.75 -5.57
C HIS A 89 -21.27 -51.61 -4.20
#